data_AF-Q8P641-F1
#
_entry.id   AF-Q8P641-F1
#
_cell.length_a   1.000
_cell.length_b   1.000
_cell.length_c   1.000
_cell.angle_alpha   90.00
_cell.angle_beta   90.00
_cell.angle_gamma   90.00
#
_symmetry.space_group_name_H-M   'P 1'
#
loop_
_entity.id
_entity.type
_entity.pdbx_description
1 polymer ?
#
loop_
_entity_poly.entity_id
_entity_poly.type
_entity_poly.pdbx_seq_one_letter_code
_entity_poly.pdbx_strand_id
1 'polypeptide(L)' 'MQNGYIESFNGKFRDECLNEHWFTSLIQAREVIADWRRDFNEVRPHSSCGRIPPAQFASNHRAQTGNNAVPFNPGLYQ' A
#
# COMPACT_ATOMS: atom_id res chain seq x y z
N MET A 1 -0.54 -3.94 -14.94
CA MET A 1 0.63 -3.63 -14.09
C MET A 1 0.34 -3.81 -12.59
N GLN A 2 -0.59 -4.69 -12.19
CA GLN A 2 -1.03 -4.84 -10.79
C GLN A 2 -0.12 -5.78 -9.97
N ASN A 3 0.50 -6.77 -10.62
CA ASN A 3 1.32 -7.79 -9.94
C ASN A 3 2.67 -7.26 -9.43
N GLY A 4 3.35 -6.37 -10.16
CA GLY A 4 4.69 -5.91 -9.78
C GLY A 4 4.78 -5.18 -8.44
N TYR A 5 3.69 -4.52 -8.01
CA TYR A 5 3.61 -3.91 -6.68
C TYR A 5 3.49 -4.97 -5.58
N ILE A 6 2.63 -5.96 -5.78
CA ILE A 6 2.44 -7.08 -4.83
C ILE A 6 3.71 -7.94 -4.75
N GLU A 7 4.38 -8.18 -5.87
CA GLU A 7 5.64 -8.91 -5.93
C GLU A 7 6.76 -8.18 -5.19
N SER A 8 6.89 -6.86 -5.39
CA SER A 8 7.86 -6.02 -4.67
C SER A 8 7.58 -6.00 -3.16
N PHE A 9 6.31 -5.91 -2.77
CA PHE A 9 5.90 -5.96 -1.36
C PHE A 9 6.27 -7.31 -0.74
N ASN A 10 5.90 -8.43 -1.38
CA ASN A 10 6.18 -9.76 -0.86
C ASN A 10 7.68 -10.06 -0.76
N GLY A 11 8.47 -9.60 -1.73
CA GLY A 11 9.93 -9.71 -1.70
C GLY A 11 10.53 -8.95 -0.52
N LYS A 12 10.13 -7.68 -0.33
CA LYS A 12 10.59 -6.84 0.79
C LYS A 12 10.13 -7.35 2.14
N PHE A 13 8.91 -7.84 2.25
CA PHE A 13 8.40 -8.41 3.48
C PHE A 13 9.19 -9.65 3.92
N ARG A 14 9.58 -10.49 2.96
CA ARG A 14 10.39 -11.66 3.26
C ARG A 14 11.80 -11.27 3.71
N ASP A 15 12.45 -10.39 2.96
CA ASP A 15 13.86 -10.03 3.18
C ASP A 15 14.06 -9.11 4.39
N GLU A 16 13.23 -8.07 4.52
CA GLU A 16 13.41 -6.99 5.50
C GLU A 16 12.57 -7.19 6.79
N CYS A 17 11.66 -8.17 6.84
CA CYS A 17 10.88 -8.45 8.05
C CYS A 17 11.08 -9.88 8.55
N LEU A 18 10.74 -10.87 7.73
CA LEU A 18 10.72 -12.26 8.18
C LEU A 18 12.11 -12.86 8.36
N ASN A 19 13.06 -12.51 7.49
CA ASN A 19 14.44 -13.03 7.57
C ASN A 19 15.28 -12.34 8.65
N GLU A 20 14.96 -11.10 9.04
CA GLU A 20 15.70 -10.36 10.07
C GLU A 20 15.31 -10.75 11.51
N HIS A 21 14.15 -11.40 11.70
CA HIS A 21 13.61 -11.66 13.03
C HIS A 21 13.50 -13.16 13.33
N TRP A 22 14.09 -13.58 14.45
CA TRP A 22 13.80 -14.89 15.03
C TRP A 22 12.56 -14.83 15.91
N PHE A 23 11.48 -15.47 15.48
CA PHE A 23 10.22 -15.49 16.22
C PHE A 23 10.19 -16.64 17.22
N THR A 24 9.94 -16.31 18.48
CA THR A 24 9.82 -17.29 19.58
C THR A 24 8.36 -17.59 19.94
N SER A 25 7.42 -16.74 19.48
CA SER A 25 5.98 -16.86 19.72
C SER A 25 5.19 -16.21 18.59
N LEU A 26 3.97 -16.72 18.35
CA LEU A 26 3.01 -16.14 17.40
C LEU A 26 2.66 -14.69 17.77
N ILE A 27 2.60 -14.36 19.07
CA ILE A 27 2.29 -13.01 19.54
C ILE A 27 3.40 -12.05 19.10
N GLN A 28 4.67 -12.42 19.34
CA GLN A 28 5.82 -11.64 18.91
C GLN A 28 5.82 -11.44 17.39
N ALA A 29 5.55 -12.50 16.61
CA ALA A 29 5.46 -12.40 15.16
C ALA A 29 4.38 -11.42 14.71
N ARG A 30 3.19 -11.46 15.34
CA ARG A 30 2.09 -10.55 15.01
C ARG A 30 2.44 -9.08 15.27
N GLU A 31 3.08 -8.79 16.40
CA GLU A 31 3.49 -7.42 16.74
C GLU A 31 4.54 -6.89 15.74
N VAL A 32 5.58 -7.67 15.46
CA VAL A 32 6.64 -7.29 14.52
C VAL A 32 6.10 -7.09 13.11
N ILE A 33 5.22 -7.98 12.63
CA ILE A 33 4.60 -7.86 11.32
C ILE A 33 3.68 -6.63 11.26
N ALA A 34 2.95 -6.33 12.33
CA ALA A 34 2.07 -5.17 12.39
C ALA A 34 2.87 -3.86 12.34
N ASP A 35 3.97 -3.79 13.08
CA ASP A 35 4.85 -2.62 13.09
C ASP A 35 5.52 -2.41 11.73
N TRP A 36 6.11 -3.47 11.15
CA TRP A 36 6.72 -3.41 9.82
C TRP A 36 5.71 -2.99 8.74
N ARG A 37 4.48 -3.51 8.81
CA ARG A 37 3.42 -3.13 7.87
C ARG A 37 3.08 -1.65 7.99
N ARG A 38 3.08 -1.08 9.19
CA ARG A 38 2.84 0.35 9.42
C ARG A 38 3.97 1.19 8.83
N ASP A 39 5.22 0.84 9.13
CA ASP A 39 6.39 1.55 8.58
C ASP A 39 6.37 1.56 7.04
N PHE A 40 6.17 0.39 6.43
CA PHE A 40 6.13 0.25 4.97
C PHE A 40 5.04 1.11 4.31
N ASN A 41 3.84 1.15 4.90
CA ASN A 41 2.68 1.82 4.31
C ASN A 41 2.57 3.31 4.64
N GLU A 42 3.08 3.75 5.79
CA GLU A 42 2.83 5.11 6.29
C GLU A 42 4.08 5.98 6.30
N VAL A 43 5.27 5.39 6.43
CA VAL A 43 6.52 6.13 6.62
C VAL A 43 7.42 6.07 5.41
N ARG A 44 7.59 4.88 4.82
CA ARG A 44 8.64 4.67 3.81
C ARG A 44 8.26 5.25 2.43
N PRO A 45 9.10 6.12 1.83
CA PRO A 45 8.86 6.61 0.48
C PRO A 45 9.25 5.54 -0.56
N HIS A 46 8.35 5.25 -1.51
CA HIS A 46 8.62 4.26 -2.57
C HIS A 46 8.81 4.94 -3.92
N SER A 47 9.88 4.61 -4.62
CA SER A 47 10.16 5.13 -5.97
C SER A 47 9.03 4.85 -6.96
N SER A 48 8.40 3.67 -6.87
CA SER A 48 7.23 3.29 -7.66
C SER A 48 5.98 4.15 -7.40
N CYS A 49 5.90 4.78 -6.23
CA CYS A 49 4.83 5.70 -5.85
C CYS A 49 5.22 7.17 -6.03
N GLY A 50 6.34 7.49 -6.70
CA GLY A 50 6.81 8.87 -6.85
C GLY A 50 7.55 9.41 -5.63
N ARG A 51 8.20 8.52 -4.86
CA ARG A 51 8.92 8.82 -3.60
C ARG A 51 8.01 9.36 -2.47
N ILE A 52 6.75 8.93 -2.45
CA ILE A 52 5.83 9.16 -1.33
C ILE A 52 5.42 7.81 -0.71
N PRO A 53 4.94 7.81 0.56
CA PRO A 53 4.43 6.60 1.19
C PRO A 53 3.18 6.05 0.47
N PRO A 54 2.94 4.73 0.52
CA PRO A 54 1.81 4.11 -0.17
C PRO A 54 0.45 4.63 0.32
N ALA A 55 0.32 4.95 1.61
CA ALA A 55 -0.89 5.54 2.17
C ALA A 55 -1.17 6.94 1.57
N GLN A 56 -0.13 7.73 1.34
CA GLN A 56 -0.26 9.04 0.71
C GLN A 56 -0.61 8.90 -0.79
N PHE A 57 0.04 7.97 -1.49
CA PHE A 57 -0.29 7.66 -2.88
C PHE A 57 -1.77 7.23 -3.03
N ALA A 58 -2.24 6.33 -2.16
CA ALA A 58 -3.63 5.89 -2.15
C ALA A 58 -4.62 7.03 -1.84
N SER A 59 -4.26 7.94 -0.93
CA SER A 59 -5.09 9.12 -0.62
C SER A 59 -5.20 10.07 -1.81
N ASN A 60 -4.08 10.34 -2.49
CA ASN A 60 -4.06 11.16 -3.70
C ASN A 60 -4.87 10.53 -4.84
N HIS A 61 -4.77 9.21 -5.01
CA HIS A 61 -5.54 8.48 -6.00
C HIS A 61 -7.04 8.51 -5.71
N ARG A 62 -7.45 8.31 -4.44
CA ARG A 62 -8.86 8.45 -4.03
C ARG A 62 -9.42 9.85 -4.29
N ALA A 63 -8.63 10.88 -3.99
CA ALA A 63 -9.00 12.26 -4.27
C ALA A 63 -9.18 12.51 -5.77
N GLN A 64 -8.30 11.96 -6.63
CA GLN A 64 -8.42 12.06 -8.08
C GLN A 64 -9.65 11.31 -8.63
N THR A 65 -9.95 10.11 -8.13
CA THR A 65 -11.16 9.37 -8.54
C THR A 65 -12.46 10.06 -8.13
N GLY A 66 -12.47 10.79 -7.01
CA GLY A 66 -13.64 11.59 -6.60
C GLY A 66 -13.87 12.83 -7.48
N ASN A 67 -12.80 13.43 -8.01
CA ASN A 67 -12.88 14.57 -8.93
C ASN A 67 -13.24 14.15 -10.37
N ASN A 68 -12.96 12.90 -10.75
CA ASN A 68 -13.25 12.35 -12.07
C ASN A 68 -14.54 11.52 -12.12
N ALA A 69 -15.38 11.61 -11.09
CA ALA A 69 -16.73 11.07 -11.11
C ALA A 69 -17.51 11.85 -12.18
N VAL A 70 -17.64 11.25 -13.36
CA VAL A 70 -18.56 11.73 -14.40
C VAL A 70 -19.93 11.91 -13.75
N PRO A 71 -20.52 13.11 -13.75
CA PRO A 71 -21.90 13.24 -13.30
C PRO A 71 -22.73 12.37 -14.23
N PHE A 72 -23.47 11.42 -13.65
CA PHE A 72 -24.52 10.71 -14.38
C PHE A 72 -25.48 11.79 -14.91
N ASN A 73 -25.41 12.07 -16.22
CA ASN A 73 -26.33 12.97 -16.91
C ASN A 73 -27.54 12.12 -17.34
N PRO A 74 -28.72 12.24 -16.70
CA PRO A 74 -29.88 11.46 -17.08
C PRO A 74 -30.54 11.96 -18.39
N GLY A 75 -29.96 12.97 -19.06
CA GLY A 75 -30.63 13.75 -20.10
C GLY A 75 -30.39 13.36 -21.57
N LEU A 76 -29.87 12.18 -21.88
CA LEU A 76 -29.71 11.72 -23.27
C LEU A 76 -30.59 10.50 -23.58
N TYR A 77 -31.90 10.69 -23.45
CA TYR A 77 -32.93 9.90 -24.13
C TYR A 77 -34.01 10.86 -24.67
N GLN A 78 -33.78 11.38 -25.87
CA GLN A 78 -34.80 11.91 -26.78
C GLN A 78 -34.50 11.34 -28.16
#